data_AF-A0A660REZ4-F1
#
_entry.id   AF-A0A660REZ4-F1
#
_cell.length_a   1.000
_cell.length_b   1.000
_cell.length_c   1.000
_cell.angle_alpha   90.00
_cell.angle_beta   90.00
_cell.angle_gamma   90.00
#
_symmetry.space_group_name_H-M   'P 1'
#
loop_
_entity.id
_entity.type
_entity.pdbx_description
1 polymer ?
#
loop_
_entity_poly.entity_id
_entity_poly.type
_entity_poly.pdbx_seq_one_letter_code
_entity_poly.pdbx_strand_id
1 'polypeptide(L)'
;MFSKVILGVVLIFLGIWLSFYELIPGGFKWIWGAAFLSFGISEAIVGYIMKSSIRIWGGSVAASMGYFVMMNYILGLKPWPAFLVGFGVAFILQGLMRNNGKELSSGILFTGIGIVFVFCKIFGWWLMKFLWPTFILSPGIGLLIQRIYSGREYKQSLFYLLSISGLLYIVVLGTEYPIMWGIGLIFLGIYVLIRQKKVTP
;
A
#
# COMPACT_ATOMS: atom_id res chain seq x y z
N MET A 1 -23.84 -4.91 13.56
CA MET A 1 -24.18 -3.62 14.19
C MET A 1 -22.95 -2.96 14.81
N PHE A 2 -22.24 -3.66 15.69
CA PHE A 2 -21.03 -3.20 16.37
C PHE A 2 -19.95 -2.62 15.44
N SER A 3 -19.73 -3.24 14.27
CA SER A 3 -18.71 -2.82 13.30
C SER A 3 -18.88 -1.39 12.76
N LYS A 4 -20.11 -0.88 12.61
CA LYS A 4 -20.34 0.45 12.02
C LYS A 4 -20.21 1.59 13.03
N VAL A 5 -20.56 1.35 14.30
CA VAL A 5 -20.35 2.32 15.39
C VAL A 5 -18.85 2.47 15.67
N ILE A 6 -18.11 1.35 15.73
CA ILE A 6 -16.65 1.38 15.83
C ILE A 6 -16.04 2.19 14.69
N LEU A 7 -16.50 1.98 13.46
CA LEU A 7 -16.01 2.74 12.30
C LEU A 7 -16.22 4.25 12.48
N GLY A 8 -17.41 4.69 12.92
CA GLY A 8 -17.69 6.10 13.16
C GLY A 8 -16.79 6.73 14.23
N VAL A 9 -16.58 6.03 15.35
CA VAL A 9 -15.68 6.48 16.42
C VAL A 9 -14.22 6.53 15.95
N VAL A 10 -13.77 5.51 15.22
CA VAL A 10 -12.42 5.45 14.65
C VAL A 10 -12.20 6.62 13.69
N LEU A 11 -13.16 6.94 12.82
CA LEU A 11 -13.06 8.07 11.89
C LEU A 11 -12.94 9.42 12.62
N ILE A 12 -13.73 9.64 13.68
CA ILE A 12 -13.66 10.85 14.50
C ILE A 12 -12.28 10.96 15.17
N PHE A 13 -11.79 9.87 15.77
CA PHE A 13 -10.49 9.84 16.44
C PHE A 13 -9.34 10.08 15.46
N LEU A 14 -9.40 9.50 14.26
CA LEU A 14 -8.45 9.74 13.17
C LEU A 14 -8.48 11.20 12.70
N GLY A 15 -9.67 11.80 12.59
CA GLY A 15 -9.84 13.20 12.22
C GLY A 15 -9.23 14.15 13.25
N ILE A 16 -9.50 13.92 14.53
CA ILE A 16 -8.88 14.66 15.64
C ILE A 16 -7.36 14.51 15.59
N TRP A 17 -6.85 13.28 15.52
CA TRP A 17 -5.40 13.02 15.43
C TRP A 17 -4.74 13.78 14.27
N LEU A 18 -5.36 13.76 13.08
CA LEU A 18 -4.88 14.50 11.90
C LEU A 18 -4.85 16.02 12.13
N SER A 19 -5.85 16.59 12.81
CA SER A 19 -5.88 18.03 13.12
C SER A 19 -4.79 18.48 14.09
N PHE A 20 -4.33 17.59 14.98
CA PHE A 20 -3.26 17.89 15.95
C PHE A 20 -1.86 17.46 15.47
N TYR A 21 -1.74 16.80 14.32
CA TYR A 21 -0.46 16.27 13.81
C TYR A 21 0.59 17.36 13.55
N GLU A 22 0.19 18.55 13.09
CA GLU A 22 1.13 19.66 12.83
C GLU A 22 1.72 20.29 14.09
N LEU A 23 1.10 20.08 15.26
CA LEU A 23 1.54 20.66 16.53
C LEU A 23 2.73 19.91 17.16
N ILE A 24 3.12 18.74 16.61
CA ILE A 24 4.20 17.90 17.14
C ILE A 24 5.47 18.09 16.27
N PRO A 25 6.46 18.89 16.71
CA PRO A 25 7.70 19.04 15.96
C PRO A 25 8.49 17.72 15.93
N GLY A 26 8.76 17.20 14.72
CA GLY A 26 9.59 15.99 14.50
C GLY A 26 8.92 14.81 13.77
N GLY A 27 7.68 14.96 13.28
CA GLY A 27 6.88 13.87 12.68
C GLY A 27 7.50 13.10 11.50
N PHE A 28 8.48 13.69 10.80
CA PHE A 28 9.04 13.12 9.57
C PHE A 28 9.81 11.80 9.76
N LYS A 29 10.42 11.56 10.95
CA LYS A 29 11.20 10.34 11.21
C LYS A 29 10.32 9.09 11.49
N TRP A 30 9.12 9.29 12.01
CA TRP A 30 8.22 8.19 12.37
C TRP A 30 7.49 7.58 11.16
N ILE A 31 7.25 8.38 10.11
CA ILE A 31 6.56 7.94 8.89
C ILE A 31 7.34 6.82 8.18
N TRP A 32 8.67 6.92 8.13
CA TRP A 32 9.50 5.89 7.52
C TRP A 32 9.54 4.60 8.35
N GLY A 33 9.59 4.72 9.68
CA GLY A 33 9.45 3.57 10.57
C GLY A 33 8.12 2.84 10.37
N ALA A 34 7.02 3.61 10.25
CA ALA A 34 5.69 3.08 9.97
C ALA A 34 5.58 2.47 8.57
N ALA A 35 6.21 3.08 7.55
CA ALA A 35 6.23 2.55 6.18
C ALA A 35 6.97 1.21 6.11
N PHE A 36 8.15 1.10 6.72
CA PHE A 36 8.91 -0.16 6.79
C PHE A 36 8.19 -1.24 7.61
N LEU A 37 7.58 -0.87 8.74
CA LEU A 37 6.74 -1.78 9.52
C LEU A 37 5.52 -2.24 8.72
N SER A 38 4.85 -1.33 8.00
CA SER A 38 3.69 -1.67 7.17
C SER A 38 4.05 -2.63 6.04
N PHE A 39 5.24 -2.46 5.44
CA PHE A 39 5.76 -3.38 4.42
C PHE A 39 6.02 -4.76 5.02
N GLY A 40 6.75 -4.84 6.14
CA GLY A 40 7.01 -6.10 6.84
C GLY A 40 5.74 -6.82 7.30
N ILE A 41 4.74 -6.08 7.78
CA ILE A 41 3.43 -6.61 8.19
C ILE A 41 2.64 -7.11 6.97
N SER A 42 2.67 -6.37 5.85
CA SER A 42 1.99 -6.79 4.62
C SER A 42 2.54 -8.11 4.07
N GLU A 43 3.86 -8.29 4.07
CA GLU A 43 4.54 -9.54 3.69
C GLU A 43 4.22 -10.69 4.65
N ALA A 44 4.21 -10.43 5.96
CA ALA A 44 3.83 -11.43 6.96
C ALA A 44 2.38 -11.91 6.78
N ILE A 45 1.45 -10.98 6.49
CA ILE A 45 0.04 -11.30 6.24
C ILE A 45 -0.13 -12.08 4.93
N VAL A 46 0.50 -11.64 3.84
CA VAL A 46 0.46 -12.35 2.55
C VAL A 46 1.06 -13.75 2.68
N GLY A 47 2.19 -13.88 3.38
CA GLY A 47 2.84 -15.15 3.69
C GLY A 47 1.96 -16.08 4.53
N TYR A 48 1.25 -15.54 5.53
CA TYR A 48 0.30 -16.29 6.34
C TYR A 48 -0.90 -16.78 5.53
N ILE A 49 -1.49 -15.93 4.70
CA ILE A 49 -2.69 -16.24 3.90
C ILE A 49 -2.37 -17.25 2.80
N MET A 50 -1.21 -17.15 2.16
CA MET A 50 -0.95 -17.96 0.96
C MET A 50 -0.57 -19.41 1.23
N LYS A 51 -0.33 -19.84 2.48
CA LYS A 51 0.03 -21.23 2.90
C LYS A 51 0.88 -21.98 1.85
N SER A 52 1.84 -21.29 1.22
CA SER A 52 2.62 -21.80 0.09
C SER A 52 4.10 -21.50 0.30
N SER A 53 4.95 -22.29 -0.37
CA SER A 53 6.43 -22.29 -0.32
C SER A 53 7.13 -20.96 -0.67
N ILE A 54 6.44 -19.82 -0.65
CA ILE A 54 6.97 -18.47 -0.82
C ILE A 54 7.72 -17.98 0.44
N ARG A 55 7.64 -18.72 1.55
CA ARG A 55 8.18 -18.38 2.88
C ARG A 55 9.68 -18.04 2.93
N ILE A 56 10.46 -18.43 1.93
CA ILE A 56 11.90 -18.16 1.85
C ILE A 56 12.23 -17.04 0.84
N TRP A 57 11.40 -16.87 -0.19
CA TRP A 57 11.72 -15.93 -1.28
C TRP A 57 11.42 -14.48 -0.93
N GLY A 58 10.37 -14.16 -0.17
CA GLY A 58 10.03 -12.76 0.17
C GLY A 58 11.12 -12.07 1.01
N GLY A 59 11.65 -12.77 2.01
CA GLY A 59 12.76 -12.29 2.84
C GLY A 59 14.06 -12.15 2.07
N SER A 60 14.40 -13.14 1.22
CA SER A 60 15.59 -13.08 0.37
C SER A 60 15.50 -12.00 -0.70
N VAL A 61 14.33 -11.77 -1.31
CA VAL A 61 14.10 -10.70 -2.28
C VAL A 61 14.16 -9.34 -1.60
N ALA A 62 13.51 -9.14 -0.45
CA ALA A 62 13.60 -7.87 0.27
C ALA A 62 15.02 -7.57 0.77
N ALA A 63 15.75 -8.59 1.26
CA ALA A 63 17.14 -8.45 1.68
C ALA A 63 18.08 -8.17 0.49
N SER A 64 17.90 -8.86 -0.63
CA SER A 64 18.68 -8.61 -1.85
C SER A 64 18.33 -7.25 -2.46
N MET A 65 17.09 -6.79 -2.39
CA MET A 65 16.67 -5.46 -2.83
C MET A 65 17.24 -4.36 -1.92
N GLY A 66 17.27 -4.58 -0.61
CA GLY A 66 17.95 -3.71 0.35
C GLY A 66 19.46 -3.63 0.12
N TYR A 67 20.11 -4.77 -0.12
CA TYR A 67 21.53 -4.84 -0.48
C TYR A 67 21.81 -4.13 -1.82
N PHE A 68 20.94 -4.30 -2.83
CA PHE A 68 21.09 -3.68 -4.13
C PHE A 68 20.93 -2.15 -4.07
N VAL A 69 19.97 -1.65 -3.28
CA VAL A 69 19.80 -0.21 -3.03
C VAL A 69 21.01 0.37 -2.31
N MET A 70 21.55 -0.36 -1.33
CA MET A 70 22.76 0.03 -0.60
C MET A 70 23.99 0.05 -1.52
N MET A 71 24.17 -0.97 -2.36
CA MET A 71 25.25 -1.01 -3.37
C MET A 71 25.10 0.07 -4.43
N ASN A 72 23.88 0.45 -4.79
CA ASN A 72 23.64 1.52 -5.75
C ASN A 72 24.04 2.90 -5.20
N TYR A 73 23.81 3.12 -3.90
CA TYR A 73 24.26 4.32 -3.19
C TYR A 73 25.78 4.42 -3.18
N ILE A 74 26.47 3.28 -3.09
CA ILE A 74 27.94 3.18 -3.09
C ILE A 74 28.51 3.33 -4.51
N LEU A 75 27.88 2.74 -5.53
CA LEU A 75 28.40 2.63 -6.89
C LEU A 75 27.88 3.70 -7.87
N GLY A 76 26.91 4.54 -7.46
CA GLY A 76 26.37 5.61 -8.30
C GLY A 76 25.56 5.12 -9.52
N LEU A 77 25.06 3.88 -9.50
CA LEU A 77 24.39 3.23 -10.63
C LEU A 77 22.98 3.79 -10.87
N LYS A 78 22.89 4.87 -11.65
CA LYS A 78 21.67 5.65 -11.93
C LYS A 78 20.37 4.90 -12.33
N PRO A 79 20.34 3.71 -12.97
CA PRO A 79 19.08 3.17 -13.52
C PRO A 79 18.39 2.05 -12.71
N TRP A 80 18.67 1.83 -11.42
CA TRP A 80 18.06 0.69 -10.69
C TRP A 80 16.52 0.61 -10.68
N PRO A 81 15.75 1.72 -10.69
CA PRO A 81 14.29 1.59 -10.78
C PRO A 81 13.84 0.98 -12.11
N ALA A 82 14.58 1.26 -13.20
CA ALA A 82 14.31 0.70 -14.52
C ALA A 82 14.53 -0.81 -14.56
N PHE A 83 15.48 -1.33 -13.76
CA PHE A 83 15.70 -2.76 -13.61
C PHE A 83 14.47 -3.46 -13.00
N LEU A 84 13.87 -2.89 -11.94
CA LEU A 84 12.64 -3.43 -11.34
C LEU A 84 11.48 -3.42 -12.33
N VAL A 85 11.32 -2.34 -13.09
CA VAL A 85 10.31 -2.26 -14.15
C VAL A 85 10.56 -3.33 -15.21
N GLY A 86 11.81 -3.50 -15.66
CA GLY A 86 12.19 -4.52 -16.64
C GLY A 86 11.87 -5.94 -16.17
N PHE A 87 12.20 -6.28 -14.92
CA PHE A 87 11.84 -7.57 -14.31
C PHE A 87 10.34 -7.76 -14.23
N GLY A 88 9.60 -6.75 -13.75
CA GLY A 88 8.14 -6.81 -13.67
C GLY A 88 7.49 -7.03 -15.04
N VAL A 89 7.94 -6.30 -16.06
CA VAL A 89 7.45 -6.46 -17.44
C VAL A 89 7.77 -7.85 -17.98
N ALA A 90 8.97 -8.39 -17.74
CA ALA A 90 9.32 -9.74 -18.16
C ALA A 90 8.39 -10.80 -17.52
N PHE A 91 8.06 -10.67 -16.23
CA PHE A 91 7.10 -11.55 -15.55
C PHE A 91 5.67 -11.40 -16.07
N ILE A 92 5.24 -10.18 -16.39
CA ILE A 92 3.92 -9.94 -17.01
C ILE A 92 3.85 -10.64 -18.37
N LEU A 93 4.86 -10.47 -19.23
CA LEU A 93 4.92 -11.11 -20.54
C LEU A 93 4.95 -12.64 -20.41
N GLN A 94 5.77 -13.17 -19.50
CA GLN A 94 5.84 -14.61 -19.24
C GLN A 94 4.49 -15.15 -18.75
N GLY A 95 3.85 -14.46 -17.81
CA GLY A 95 2.54 -14.82 -17.29
C GLY A 95 1.42 -14.76 -18.33
N LEU A 96 1.49 -13.81 -19.27
CA LEU A 96 0.59 -13.74 -20.42
C LEU A 96 0.80 -14.92 -21.38
N MET A 97 2.05 -15.23 -21.74
CA MET A 97 2.38 -16.34 -22.64
C MET A 97 1.98 -17.70 -22.07
N ARG A 98 2.10 -17.87 -20.74
CA ARG A 98 1.76 -19.12 -20.04
C ARG A 98 0.32 -19.16 -19.50
N ASN A 99 -0.45 -18.08 -19.70
CA ASN A 99 -1.77 -17.90 -19.08
C ASN A 99 -1.77 -18.18 -17.56
N ASN A 100 -0.70 -17.78 -16.87
CA ASN A 100 -0.48 -18.07 -15.46
C ASN A 100 -0.68 -16.81 -14.61
N GLY A 101 -1.86 -16.71 -13.99
CA GLY A 101 -2.23 -15.54 -13.18
C GLY A 101 -1.28 -15.26 -12.00
N LYS A 102 -0.52 -16.25 -11.52
CA LYS A 102 0.47 -16.04 -10.45
C LYS A 102 1.67 -15.22 -10.94
N GLU A 103 2.22 -15.56 -12.10
CA GLU A 103 3.37 -14.86 -12.69
C GLU A 103 2.98 -13.42 -13.06
N LEU A 104 1.77 -13.24 -13.60
CA LEU A 104 1.16 -11.93 -13.84
C LEU A 104 1.11 -11.07 -12.56
N SER A 105 0.60 -11.63 -11.46
CA SER A 105 0.50 -10.91 -10.17
C SER A 105 1.87 -10.46 -9.66
N SER A 106 2.89 -11.33 -9.72
CA SER A 106 4.25 -10.98 -9.31
C SER A 106 4.84 -9.89 -10.22
N GLY A 107 4.60 -9.97 -11.53
CA GLY A 107 5.06 -8.97 -12.48
C GLY A 107 4.46 -7.59 -12.22
N ILE A 108 3.15 -7.51 -11.97
CA ILE A 108 2.46 -6.26 -11.60
C ILE A 108 3.05 -5.67 -10.32
N LEU A 109 3.34 -6.51 -9.34
CA LEU A 109 3.95 -6.07 -8.08
C LEU A 109 5.27 -5.34 -8.33
N PHE A 110 6.20 -5.99 -9.06
CA PHE A 110 7.50 -5.41 -9.39
C PHE A 110 7.40 -4.17 -10.27
N THR A 111 6.53 -4.20 -11.30
CA THR A 111 6.33 -3.06 -12.19
C THR A 111 5.77 -1.86 -11.44
N GLY A 112 4.77 -2.06 -10.57
CA GLY A 112 4.19 -0.97 -9.77
C GLY A 112 5.21 -0.32 -8.84
N ILE A 113 6.00 -1.13 -8.13
CA ILE A 113 7.09 -0.65 -7.26
C ILE A 113 8.14 0.10 -8.09
N GLY A 114 8.57 -0.49 -9.21
CA GLY A 114 9.56 0.10 -10.10
C GLY A 114 9.12 1.45 -10.67
N ILE A 115 7.87 1.57 -11.13
CA ILE A 115 7.31 2.82 -11.66
C ILE A 115 7.33 3.92 -10.59
N VAL A 116 6.93 3.61 -9.36
CA VAL A 116 6.98 4.58 -8.25
C VAL A 116 8.40 5.09 -8.03
N PHE A 117 9.40 4.20 -8.04
CA PHE A 117 10.79 4.62 -7.88
C PHE A 117 11.34 5.39 -9.07
N VAL A 118 10.98 5.04 -10.30
CA VAL A 118 11.30 5.83 -11.50
C VAL A 118 10.72 7.23 -11.36
N PHE A 119 9.46 7.34 -10.94
CA PHE A 119 8.77 8.60 -10.75
C PHE A 119 9.44 9.47 -9.67
N CYS A 120 9.73 8.90 -8.50
CA CYS A 120 10.48 9.57 -7.43
C CYS A 120 11.88 10.01 -7.89
N LYS A 121 12.52 9.27 -8.80
CA LYS A 121 13.83 9.65 -9.33
C LYS A 121 13.75 10.88 -10.25
N ILE A 122 12.70 10.98 -11.06
CA ILE A 122 12.49 12.08 -12.02
C ILE A 122 12.00 13.35 -11.31
N PHE A 123 10.98 13.24 -10.47
CA PHE A 123 10.31 14.39 -9.84
C PHE A 123 10.82 14.71 -8.42
N GLY A 124 11.67 13.83 -7.87
CA GLY A 124 12.29 13.99 -6.55
C GLY A 124 11.71 13.06 -5.49
N TRP A 125 12.57 12.66 -4.56
CA TRP A 125 12.25 11.68 -3.51
C TRP A 125 11.23 12.17 -2.47
N TRP A 126 10.97 13.47 -2.39
CA TRP A 126 9.94 14.04 -1.52
C TRP A 126 8.54 13.50 -1.86
N LEU A 127 8.28 13.15 -3.12
CA LEU A 127 7.02 12.55 -3.57
C LEU A 127 6.76 11.16 -2.99
N MET A 128 7.78 10.49 -2.45
CA MET A 128 7.64 9.21 -1.77
C MET A 128 6.68 9.31 -0.56
N LYS A 129 6.58 10.49 0.07
CA LYS A 129 5.58 10.78 1.12
C LYS A 129 4.16 10.52 0.61
N PHE A 130 3.90 10.75 -0.67
CA PHE A 130 2.59 10.58 -1.29
C PHE A 130 2.39 9.22 -1.94
N LEU A 131 3.46 8.66 -2.49
CA LEU A 131 3.41 7.49 -3.35
C LEU A 131 3.57 6.17 -2.60
N TRP A 132 3.97 6.16 -1.33
CA TRP A 132 4.15 4.91 -0.59
C TRP A 132 2.89 4.01 -0.48
N PRO A 133 1.63 4.52 -0.43
CA PRO A 133 0.45 3.64 -0.42
C PRO A 133 0.32 2.78 -1.69
N THR A 134 0.99 3.18 -2.78
CA THR A 134 1.09 2.39 -4.01
C THR A 134 1.74 1.03 -3.75
N PHE A 135 2.62 0.91 -2.75
CA PHE A 135 3.25 -0.37 -2.40
C PHE A 135 2.26 -1.40 -1.87
N ILE A 136 1.18 -0.94 -1.23
CA ILE A 136 0.08 -1.81 -0.77
C ILE A 136 -0.96 -1.97 -1.89
N LEU A 137 -1.12 -0.94 -2.73
CA LEU A 137 -2.00 -1.01 -3.90
C LEU A 137 -1.52 -2.07 -4.90
N SER A 138 -0.22 -2.11 -5.16
CA SER A 138 0.42 -2.96 -6.17
C SER A 138 0.09 -4.47 -6.00
N PRO A 139 0.29 -5.10 -4.81
CA PRO A 139 -0.16 -6.48 -4.59
C PRO A 139 -1.68 -6.62 -4.64
N GLY A 140 -2.45 -5.59 -4.25
CA GLY A 140 -3.91 -5.58 -4.39
C GLY A 140 -4.36 -5.69 -5.85
N ILE A 141 -3.74 -4.94 -6.76
CA ILE A 141 -3.97 -5.01 -8.21
C ILE A 141 -3.47 -6.35 -8.76
N GLY A 142 -2.32 -6.85 -8.31
CA GLY A 142 -1.82 -8.16 -8.67
C GLY A 142 -2.82 -9.29 -8.39
N LEU A 143 -3.40 -9.30 -7.19
CA LEU A 143 -4.45 -10.26 -6.81
C LEU A 143 -5.74 -10.08 -7.61
N LEU A 144 -6.09 -8.85 -8.01
CA LEU A 144 -7.24 -8.57 -8.87
C LEU A 144 -7.07 -9.27 -10.21
N ILE A 145 -5.91 -9.09 -10.83
CA ILE A 145 -5.59 -9.68 -12.13
C ILE A 145 -5.50 -11.20 -12.00
N GLN A 146 -4.87 -11.71 -10.93
CA GLN A 146 -4.85 -13.15 -10.66
C GLN A 146 -6.25 -13.74 -10.52
N ARG A 147 -7.18 -13.03 -9.87
CA ARG A 147 -8.58 -13.47 -9.74
C ARG A 147 -9.27 -13.54 -11.10
N ILE A 148 -9.07 -12.53 -11.96
CA ILE A 148 -9.65 -12.49 -13.30
C ILE A 148 -9.13 -13.65 -14.16
N TYR A 149 -7.83 -13.94 -14.11
CA TYR A 149 -7.20 -14.96 -14.95
C TYR A 149 -7.33 -16.40 -14.41
N SER A 150 -7.18 -16.61 -13.10
CA SER A 150 -7.17 -17.95 -12.50
C SER A 150 -8.54 -18.41 -11.99
N GLY A 151 -9.55 -17.54 -11.97
CA GLY A 151 -10.89 -17.84 -11.44
C GLY A 151 -10.94 -18.14 -9.93
N ARG A 152 -9.82 -18.00 -9.22
CA ARG A 152 -9.73 -18.32 -7.79
C ARG A 152 -10.39 -17.23 -6.95
N GLU A 153 -11.09 -17.66 -5.91
CA GLU A 153 -11.80 -16.75 -5.01
C GLU A 153 -10.87 -16.13 -3.95
N TYR A 154 -10.12 -15.10 -4.32
CA TYR A 154 -9.38 -14.24 -3.37
C TYR A 154 -10.20 -12.99 -2.96
N LYS A 155 -11.53 -13.10 -2.95
CA LYS A 155 -12.47 -11.98 -2.76
C LYS A 155 -12.17 -11.16 -1.50
N GLN A 156 -11.93 -11.83 -0.37
CA GLN A 156 -11.71 -11.17 0.92
C GLN A 156 -10.37 -10.43 0.97
N SER A 157 -9.26 -11.11 0.68
CA SER A 157 -7.92 -10.50 0.72
C SER A 157 -7.78 -9.31 -0.22
N LEU A 158 -8.37 -9.42 -1.42
CA LEU A 158 -8.42 -8.34 -2.40
C LEU A 158 -9.18 -7.12 -1.87
N PHE A 159 -10.36 -7.35 -1.30
CA PHE A 159 -11.16 -6.26 -0.74
C PHE A 159 -10.42 -5.55 0.39
N TYR A 160 -9.76 -6.29 1.28
CA TYR A 160 -8.96 -5.71 2.36
C TYR A 160 -7.78 -4.89 1.84
N LEU A 161 -6.98 -5.42 0.91
CA LEU A 161 -5.81 -4.70 0.38
C LEU A 161 -6.19 -3.42 -0.37
N LEU A 162 -7.22 -3.49 -1.24
CA LEU A 162 -7.69 -2.31 -1.97
C LEU A 162 -8.31 -1.27 -1.03
N SER A 163 -9.09 -1.72 -0.03
CA SER A 163 -9.69 -0.81 0.95
C SER A 163 -8.63 -0.13 1.82
N ILE A 164 -7.65 -0.89 2.30
CA ILE A 164 -6.54 -0.36 3.11
C ILE A 164 -5.71 0.62 2.28
N SER A 165 -5.34 0.27 1.05
CA SER A 165 -4.58 1.18 0.19
C SER A 165 -5.35 2.46 -0.11
N GLY A 166 -6.64 2.36 -0.48
CA GLY A 166 -7.49 3.53 -0.71
C GLY A 166 -7.61 4.43 0.52
N LEU A 167 -7.78 3.84 1.70
CA LEU A 167 -7.80 4.58 2.96
C LEU A 167 -6.46 5.27 3.23
N LEU A 168 -5.33 4.60 2.96
CA LEU A 168 -4.01 5.19 3.12
C LEU A 168 -3.77 6.36 2.16
N TYR A 169 -4.21 6.28 0.90
CA TYR A 169 -4.16 7.43 -0.01
C TYR A 169 -4.97 8.60 0.51
N ILE A 170 -6.18 8.34 1.04
CA ILE A 170 -7.01 9.36 1.66
C ILE A 170 -6.28 10.01 2.84
N VAL A 171 -5.67 9.22 3.72
CA VAL A 171 -4.90 9.73 4.88
C VAL A 171 -3.70 10.56 4.42
N VAL A 172 -2.99 10.08 3.40
CA VAL A 172 -1.82 10.76 2.84
C VAL A 172 -2.18 12.10 2.21
N LEU A 173 -3.26 12.16 1.42
CA LEU A 173 -3.82 13.42 0.91
C LEU A 173 -4.27 14.32 2.08
N GLY A 174 -4.74 13.70 3.16
CA GLY A 174 -5.00 14.31 4.45
C GLY A 174 -3.84 15.08 5.04
N THR A 175 -2.63 14.55 4.93
CA THR A 175 -1.45 15.18 5.53
C THR A 175 -0.99 16.47 4.87
N GLU A 176 -1.46 16.79 3.66
CA GLU A 176 -1.17 18.09 3.01
C GLU A 176 -2.15 19.18 3.44
N TYR A 177 -3.37 18.78 3.81
CA TYR A 177 -4.41 19.68 4.28
C TYR A 177 -5.03 19.14 5.58
N PRO A 178 -4.25 19.00 6.66
CA PRO A 178 -4.64 18.27 7.87
C PRO A 178 -5.88 18.87 8.55
N ILE A 179 -6.02 20.20 8.50
CA ILE A 179 -7.18 20.91 9.04
C ILE A 179 -8.44 20.59 8.22
N MET A 180 -8.41 20.76 6.90
CA MET A 180 -9.58 20.49 6.04
C MET A 180 -10.00 19.01 6.13
N TRP A 181 -9.03 18.11 6.07
CA TRP A 181 -9.30 16.67 6.14
C TRP A 181 -9.76 16.21 7.52
N GLY A 182 -9.19 16.77 8.60
CA GLY A 182 -9.64 16.50 9.97
C GLY A 182 -11.10 16.89 10.15
N ILE A 183 -11.49 18.09 9.70
CA ILE A 183 -12.88 18.55 9.71
C ILE A 183 -13.78 17.61 8.88
N GLY A 184 -13.34 17.24 7.67
CA GLY A 184 -14.08 16.32 6.79
C GLY A 184 -14.32 14.95 7.43
N LEU A 185 -13.31 14.37 8.08
CA LEU A 185 -13.41 13.08 8.77
C LEU A 185 -14.34 13.15 9.99
N ILE A 186 -14.32 14.25 10.74
CA ILE A 186 -15.24 14.48 11.86
C ILE A 186 -16.69 14.51 11.36
N PHE A 187 -16.97 15.30 10.31
CA PHE A 187 -18.31 15.35 9.72
C PHE A 187 -18.75 13.99 9.15
N LEU A 188 -17.85 13.27 8.49
CA LEU A 188 -18.12 11.93 7.96
C LEU A 188 -18.45 10.95 9.10
N GLY A 189 -17.69 10.98 10.19
CA GLY A 189 -17.92 10.14 11.36
C GLY A 189 -19.26 10.43 12.04
N ILE A 190 -19.59 11.71 12.24
CA ILE A 190 -20.89 12.14 12.77
C ILE A 190 -22.03 11.69 11.84
N TYR A 191 -21.88 11.87 10.53
CA TYR A 191 -22.86 11.44 9.55
C TYR A 191 -23.13 9.93 9.61
N VAL A 192 -22.07 9.11 9.72
CA VAL A 192 -22.18 7.65 9.87
C VAL A 192 -22.95 7.31 11.15
N LEU A 193 -22.65 7.96 12.27
CA LEU A 193 -23.34 7.75 13.55
C LEU A 193 -24.82 8.14 13.49
N ILE A 194 -25.17 9.28 12.88
CA ILE A 194 -26.58 9.72 12.73
C ILE A 194 -27.38 8.73 11.87
N ARG A 195 -26.79 8.23 10.77
CA ARG A 195 -27.43 7.22 9.91
C ARG A 195 -27.72 5.91 10.62
N GLN A 196 -26.94 5.51 11.64
CA GLN A 196 -27.22 4.31 12.43
C GLN A 196 -28.53 4.42 13.21
N LYS A 197 -28.80 5.60 13.79
CA LYS A 197 -29.91 5.81 14.72
C LYS A 197 -31.28 5.60 14.08
N LYS A 198 -31.38 5.77 12.76
CA LYS A 198 -32.64 5.62 11.99
C LYS A 198 -32.98 4.17 11.61
N VAL A 199 -32.11 3.20 11.86
CA VAL A 199 -32.31 1.79 11.43
C VAL A 199 -32.83 0.90 12.58
N THR A 200 -33.03 1.47 13.77
CA THR A 200 -33.64 0.79 14.92
C THR A 200 -35.04 1.37 15.14
N PRO A 201 -36.13 0.61 14.90
CA PRO A 201 -37.45 0.95 15.43
C PRO A 201 -37.47 0.84 16.95
#